data_AF-A0A7V1V2U1-F1
#
_entry.id   AF-A0A7V1V2U1-F1
#
_cell.length_a   1.000
_cell.length_b   1.000
_cell.length_c   1.000
_cell.angle_alpha   90.00
_cell.angle_beta   90.00
_cell.angle_gamma   90.00
#
_symmetry.space_group_name_H-M   'P 1'
#
loop_
_entity.id
_entity.type
_entity.pdbx_description
1 polymer ?
#
loop_
_entity_poly.entity_id
_entity_poly.type
_entity_poly.pdbx_seq_one_letter_code
_entity_poly.pdbx_strand_id
1 'polypeptide(L)'
;MPRRAELFERANGSVLKGYRLIRKRGANIPPMWIDRASESRCGLHREVARILQKGGRKGLSTLRKWEERYQKECFYYGLRVLLELERKGTTRY
;
A
#
# COMPACT_ATOMS: atom_id res chain seq x y z
N MET A 1 -13.04 -2.17 18.95
CA MET A 1 -12.13 -2.62 17.86
C MET A 1 -11.78 -1.41 17.01
N PRO A 2 -10.59 -0.77 17.11
CA PRO A 2 -10.29 0.32 16.21
C PRO A 2 -10.02 -0.27 14.82
N ARG A 3 -11.05 -0.25 13.98
CA ARG A 3 -10.95 -0.17 12.52
C ARG A 3 -10.18 1.12 12.23
N ARG A 4 -8.99 1.06 11.62
CA ARG A 4 -8.48 2.16 10.76
C ARG A 4 -7.19 1.76 10.06
N ALA A 5 -7.10 2.22 8.82
CA ALA A 5 -6.02 2.06 7.86
C ALA A 5 -4.72 2.79 8.26
N GLU A 6 -4.34 2.74 9.54
CA GLU A 6 -3.17 3.42 10.12
C GLU A 6 -1.92 2.54 10.16
N LEU A 7 -2.00 1.27 9.73
CA LEU A 7 -0.85 0.38 9.79
C LEU A 7 0.34 0.92 8.97
N PHE A 8 0.06 1.45 7.79
CA PHE A 8 1.06 2.11 6.95
C PHE A 8 1.73 3.29 7.67
N GLU A 9 0.92 4.17 8.25
CA GLU A 9 1.39 5.37 8.96
C GLU A 9 2.21 4.99 10.20
N ARG A 10 1.73 4.04 11.01
CA ARG A 10 2.44 3.54 12.19
C ARG A 10 3.75 2.84 11.87
N ALA A 11 3.84 2.21 10.71
CA ALA A 11 5.05 1.59 10.21
C ALA A 11 5.97 2.59 9.49
N ASN A 12 5.53 3.83 9.26
CA ASN A 12 6.18 4.82 8.43
C ASN A 12 6.56 4.25 7.04
N GLY A 13 5.62 3.52 6.42
CA GLY A 13 5.83 2.82 5.15
C GLY A 13 6.79 1.62 5.18
N SER A 14 7.43 1.32 6.32
CA SER A 14 8.39 0.21 6.41
C SER A 14 7.68 -1.13 6.55
N VAL A 15 7.76 -1.97 5.51
CA VAL A 15 7.19 -3.32 5.48
C VAL A 15 7.63 -4.16 6.69
N LEU A 16 8.92 -4.16 7.04
CA LEU A 16 9.43 -4.94 8.17
C LEU A 16 8.86 -4.47 9.51
N LYS A 17 8.75 -3.15 9.73
CA LYS A 17 8.11 -2.61 10.94
C LYS A 17 6.64 -2.99 10.98
N GLY A 18 5.93 -2.88 9.86
CA GLY A 18 4.54 -3.30 9.74
C GLY A 18 4.35 -4.79 10.06
N TYR A 19 5.24 -5.64 9.54
CA TYR A 19 5.22 -7.08 9.81
C TYR A 19 5.38 -7.39 11.29
N ARG A 20 6.37 -6.78 11.95
CA ARG A 20 6.57 -6.92 13.41
C ARG A 20 5.34 -6.46 14.20
N LEU A 21 4.67 -5.37 13.79
CA LEU A 21 3.46 -4.87 14.44
C LEU A 21 2.26 -5.84 14.28
N ILE A 22 2.08 -6.42 13.10
CA ILE A 22 1.04 -7.42 12.84
C ILE A 22 1.29 -8.68 13.66
N ARG A 23 2.54 -9.17 13.66
CA ARG A 23 2.96 -10.38 14.38
C ARG A 23 2.70 -10.27 15.87
N LYS A 24 3.06 -9.14 16.50
CA LYS A 24 2.75 -8.86 17.91
C LYS A 24 1.26 -8.92 18.24
N ARG A 25 0.37 -8.70 17.26
CA ARG A 25 -1.08 -8.70 17.42
C ARG A 25 -1.75 -10.01 16.97
N GLY A 26 -1.00 -10.96 16.41
CA GLY A 26 -1.57 -12.15 15.78
C GLY A 26 -2.52 -11.85 14.63
N ALA A 27 -2.40 -10.69 13.99
CA ALA A 27 -3.34 -10.25 12.95
C ALA A 27 -2.97 -10.83 11.57
N ASN A 28 -3.90 -10.72 10.62
CA ASN A 28 -3.68 -11.10 9.21
C ASN A 28 -3.95 -9.91 8.30
N ILE A 29 -3.31 -9.89 7.12
CA ILE A 29 -3.63 -8.96 6.04
C ILE A 29 -4.48 -9.70 4.99
N PRO A 30 -5.75 -9.30 4.82
CA PRO A 30 -6.60 -9.83 3.77
C PRO A 30 -6.10 -9.40 2.37
N PRO A 31 -6.15 -10.28 1.35
CA PRO A 31 -5.81 -9.93 -0.03
C PRO A 31 -6.55 -8.69 -0.55
N MET A 32 -7.84 -8.56 -0.18
CA MET A 32 -8.68 -7.40 -0.52
C MET A 32 -8.10 -6.04 -0.10
N TRP A 33 -7.17 -5.98 0.85
CA TRP A 33 -6.51 -4.71 1.19
C TRP A 33 -5.54 -4.24 0.11
N ILE A 34 -4.88 -5.18 -0.57
CA ILE A 34 -4.02 -4.91 -1.72
C ILE A 34 -4.91 -4.44 -2.88
N ASP A 35 -6.00 -5.17 -3.15
CA ASP A 35 -6.94 -4.84 -4.21
C ASP A 35 -7.52 -3.43 -4.02
N ARG A 36 -7.97 -3.10 -2.81
CA ARG A 36 -8.49 -1.75 -2.48
C ARG A 36 -7.42 -0.66 -2.58
N ALA A 37 -6.17 -0.95 -2.22
CA ALA A 37 -5.07 0.01 -2.36
C ALA A 37 -4.78 0.27 -3.86
N SER A 38 -4.80 -0.78 -4.67
CA SER A 38 -4.67 -0.71 -6.13
C SER A 38 -5.82 0.06 -6.77
N GLU A 39 -7.08 -0.27 -6.45
CA GLU A 39 -8.26 0.47 -6.91
C GLU A 39 -8.17 1.96 -6.54
N SER A 40 -7.76 2.26 -5.31
CA SER A 40 -7.54 3.64 -4.87
C SER A 40 -6.49 4.34 -5.74
N ARG A 41 -5.34 3.72 -6.02
CA ARG A 41 -4.32 4.29 -6.91
C ARG A 41 -4.86 4.47 -8.33
N CYS A 42 -5.52 3.45 -8.88
CA CYS A 42 -6.10 3.42 -10.22
C CYS A 42 -7.15 4.52 -10.43
N GLY A 43 -7.91 4.88 -9.39
CA GLY A 43 -8.85 6.01 -9.44
C GLY A 43 -8.21 7.36 -9.79
N LEU A 44 -6.89 7.54 -9.61
CA LEU A 44 -6.18 8.76 -10.00
C LEU A 44 -5.59 8.71 -11.41
N HIS A 45 -5.57 7.54 -12.07
CA HIS A 45 -4.81 7.35 -13.33
C HIS A 45 -5.24 8.31 -14.43
N ARG A 46 -6.55 8.56 -14.59
CA ARG A 46 -7.05 9.49 -15.61
C ARG A 46 -6.52 10.91 -15.40
N GLU A 47 -6.47 11.38 -14.17
CA GLU A 47 -5.98 12.72 -13.84
C GLU A 47 -4.45 12.79 -13.93
N VAL A 48 -3.75 11.77 -13.43
CA VAL A 48 -2.29 11.61 -13.55
C VAL A 48 -1.87 11.62 -15.02
N ALA A 49 -2.52 10.83 -15.88
CA ALA A 49 -2.23 10.79 -17.31
C ALA A 49 -2.38 12.18 -17.95
N ARG A 50 -3.47 12.90 -17.63
CA ARG A 50 -3.69 14.27 -18.12
C ARG A 50 -2.59 15.23 -17.66
N ILE A 51 -2.16 15.14 -16.40
CA ILE A 51 -1.10 15.98 -15.83
C ILE A 51 0.23 15.71 -16.52
N LEU A 52 0.61 14.44 -16.66
CA LEU A 52 1.85 14.03 -17.30
C LEU A 52 1.90 14.42 -18.77
N GLN A 53 0.79 14.27 -19.51
CA GLN A 53 0.70 14.65 -20.93
C GLN A 53 0.77 16.17 -21.17
N LYS A 54 0.16 16.98 -20.30
CA LYS A 54 0.15 18.45 -20.47
C LYS A 54 1.50 19.10 -20.16
N GLY A 55 2.35 18.42 -19.39
CA GLY A 55 3.63 18.96 -18.95
C GLY A 55 3.50 20.13 -17.97
N GLY A 56 4.52 20.31 -17.13
CA GLY A 56 4.61 21.43 -16.20
C GLY A 56 4.36 21.09 -14.73
N ARG A 57 4.55 22.09 -13.85
CA ARG A 57 4.52 21.92 -12.39
C ARG A 57 3.10 21.89 -11.79
N LYS A 58 2.07 22.19 -12.60
CA LYS A 58 0.66 22.15 -12.17
C LYS A 58 0.22 20.69 -12.08
N GLY A 59 -0.20 20.24 -10.90
CA GLY A 59 -0.63 18.84 -10.67
C GLY A 59 0.34 17.98 -9.85
N LEU A 60 1.45 18.55 -9.36
CA LEU A 60 2.38 17.85 -8.46
C LEU A 60 1.69 17.25 -7.22
N SER A 61 0.64 17.89 -6.70
CA SER A 61 -0.15 17.36 -5.58
C SER A 61 -0.87 16.06 -5.94
N THR A 62 -1.46 15.95 -7.13
CA THR A 62 -2.10 14.71 -7.61
C THR A 62 -1.07 13.62 -7.86
N LEU A 63 0.11 13.97 -8.38
CA LEU A 63 1.22 13.01 -8.56
C LEU A 63 1.72 12.48 -7.21
N ARG A 64 1.93 13.35 -6.22
CA ARG A 64 2.30 12.94 -4.85
C ARG A 64 1.24 12.04 -4.21
N LYS A 65 -0.05 12.37 -4.38
CA LYS A 65 -1.15 11.49 -3.92
C LYS A 65 -1.12 10.12 -4.59
N TRP A 66 -0.79 10.06 -5.88
CA TRP A 66 -0.63 8.79 -6.59
C TRP A 66 0.56 7.99 -6.03
N GLU A 67 1.69 8.65 -5.78
CA GLU A 67 2.88 8.05 -5.17
C GLU A 67 2.58 7.49 -3.77
N GLU A 68 1.90 8.24 -2.91
CA GLU A 68 1.49 7.77 -1.57
C GLU A 68 0.59 6.54 -1.65
N ARG A 69 -0.35 6.50 -2.60
CA ARG A 69 -1.23 5.33 -2.82
C ARG A 69 -0.45 4.13 -3.32
N TYR A 70 0.53 4.35 -4.21
CA TYR A 70 1.44 3.31 -4.67
C TYR A 70 2.29 2.73 -3.53
N GLN A 71 2.86 3.59 -2.68
CA GLN A 71 3.61 3.16 -1.50
C GLN A 71 2.75 2.33 -0.55
N LYS A 72 1.48 2.71 -0.34
CA LYS A 72 0.51 1.94 0.46
C LYS A 72 0.22 0.57 -0.13
N GLU A 73 0.03 0.47 -1.44
CA GLU A 73 -0.15 -0.79 -2.15
C GLU A 73 1.07 -1.71 -1.98
N CYS A 74 2.27 -1.21 -2.29
CA CYS A 74 3.52 -1.95 -2.11
C CYS A 74 3.72 -2.40 -0.65
N PHE A 75 3.34 -1.56 0.30
CA PHE A 75 3.42 -1.88 1.72
C PHE A 75 2.54 -3.09 2.08
N TYR A 76 1.26 -3.08 1.70
CA TYR A 76 0.36 -4.20 1.99
C TYR A 76 0.74 -5.47 1.24
N TYR A 77 1.20 -5.34 0.00
CA TYR A 77 1.73 -6.46 -0.79
C TYR A 77 2.96 -7.09 -0.11
N GLY A 78 3.95 -6.28 0.27
CA GLY A 78 5.16 -6.78 0.95
C GLY A 78 4.85 -7.44 2.30
N LEU A 79 3.89 -6.90 3.06
CA LEU A 79 3.43 -7.53 4.29
C LEU A 79 2.82 -8.91 4.04
N ARG A 80 2.05 -9.05 2.96
CA ARG A 80 1.44 -10.31 2.59
C ARG A 80 2.49 -11.35 2.20
N VAL A 81 3.49 -10.96 1.42
CA VAL A 81 4.65 -11.79 1.07
C VAL A 81 5.33 -12.31 2.34
N LEU A 82 5.69 -11.43 3.29
CA LEU A 82 6.36 -11.84 4.52
C LEU A 82 5.50 -12.78 5.38
N LEU A 83 4.19 -12.54 5.48
CA LEU A 83 3.28 -13.42 6.21
C LEU A 83 3.13 -14.80 5.56
N GLU A 84 3.18 -14.89 4.24
CA GLU A 84 3.13 -16.18 3.54
C GLU A 84 4.44 -16.95 3.65
N LEU A 85 5.57 -16.26 3.49
CA LEU A 85 6.89 -16.84 3.71
C LEU A 85 7.01 -17.39 5.13
N GLU A 86 6.56 -16.66 6.15
CA GLU A 86 6.53 -17.18 7.52
C GLU A 86 5.67 -18.45 7.65
N ARG A 87 4.48 -18.45 7.06
CA ARG A 87 3.49 -19.53 7.27
C ARG A 87 3.78 -20.79 6.45
N LYS A 88 4.35 -20.63 5.26
CA LYS A 88 4.45 -21.69 4.24
C LYS A 88 5.85 -21.88 3.68
N GLY A 89 6.80 -20.99 3.97
CA GLY A 89 8.13 -20.97 3.35
C GLY A 89 8.15 -20.54 1.88
N THR A 90 7.00 -20.28 1.26
CA THR A 90 6.84 -19.90 -0.14
C THR A 90 5.74 -18.84 -0.28
N THR A 91 5.74 -18.11 -1.39
CA THR A 91 4.70 -17.13 -1.72
C THR A 91 4.29 -17.24 -3.18
N ARG A 92 3.05 -16.84 -3.49
CA ARG A 92 2.51 -16.75 -4.85
C ARG A 92 2.47 -15.31 -5.37
N TYR A 93 2.85 -14.36 -4.52
CA TYR A 93 2.88 -12.94 -4.84
C TYR A 93 4.17 -12.57 -5.54
#